data_AF-A0A3Q0E1A5-F1
#
_entry.id   AF-A0A3Q0E1A5-F1
#
_cell.length_a   1.000
_cell.length_b   1.000
_cell.length_c   1.000
_cell.angle_alpha   90.00
_cell.angle_beta   90.00
_cell.angle_gamma   90.00
#
_symmetry.space_group_name_H-M   'P 1'
#
loop_
_entity.id
_entity.type
_entity.pdbx_description
1 polymer ?
#
loop_
_entity_poly.entity_id
_entity_poly.type
_entity_poly.pdbx_seq_one_letter_code
_entity_poly.pdbx_strand_id
1 'polypeptide(L)'
;MVNPTVFFDNAFDGESLGHVFFELFADKVPKTAENFRALSTGEKGFGYKDSYFHRIIPGFMCQGGDFTHHNGTGGKSICTTKTEWLDGKHVVFGKVKEGMNVVQAMEGFGSKNGKNSKKITIADCEQL
;
A
#
# COMPACT_ATOMS: atom_id res chain seq x y z
N MET A 1 20.32 -4.84 -11.04
CA MET A 1 19.83 -4.17 -9.81
C MET A 1 18.88 -5.15 -9.13
N VAL A 2 18.97 -5.34 -7.83
CA VAL A 2 18.09 -6.29 -7.11
C VAL A 2 16.77 -5.59 -6.80
N ASN A 3 15.65 -6.28 -7.02
CA ASN A 3 14.32 -5.77 -6.70
C ASN A 3 14.12 -5.74 -5.17
N PRO A 4 13.80 -4.59 -4.57
CA PRO A 4 13.60 -4.52 -3.12
C PRO A 4 12.32 -5.24 -2.70
N THR A 5 12.33 -5.78 -1.49
CA THR A 5 11.14 -6.34 -0.84
C THR A 5 10.74 -5.45 0.32
N VAL A 6 9.46 -5.13 0.43
CA VAL A 6 8.88 -4.42 1.58
C VAL A 6 7.74 -5.24 2.17
N PHE A 7 7.40 -4.99 3.44
CA PHE A 7 6.28 -5.67 4.08
C PHE A 7 5.31 -4.69 4.71
N PHE A 8 4.05 -5.09 4.81
CA PHE A 8 3.00 -4.43 5.60
C PHE A 8 2.46 -5.40 6.66
N ASP A 9 2.42 -4.94 7.90
CA ASP A 9 1.74 -5.58 9.01
C ASP A 9 0.34 -5.02 9.10
N ASN A 10 -0.66 -5.84 8.76
CA ASN A 10 -2.04 -5.40 8.67
C ASN A 10 -2.77 -5.74 9.98
N ALA A 11 -3.63 -4.84 10.42
CA ALA A 11 -4.44 -5.03 11.63
C ALA A 11 -5.83 -4.41 11.47
N PHE A 12 -6.82 -4.90 12.21
CA PHE A 12 -8.11 -4.23 12.40
C PHE A 12 -8.46 -4.24 13.88
N ASP A 13 -9.04 -3.16 14.41
CA ASP A 13 -9.43 -3.05 15.82
C ASP A 13 -8.33 -3.45 16.84
N GLY A 14 -7.05 -3.32 16.47
CA GLY A 14 -5.89 -3.73 17.29
C GLY A 14 -5.50 -5.21 17.17
N GLU A 15 -6.25 -6.02 16.43
CA GLU A 15 -5.94 -7.41 16.13
C GLU A 15 -5.10 -7.54 14.86
N SER A 16 -4.03 -8.34 14.92
CA SER A 16 -3.17 -8.59 13.77
C SER A 16 -3.86 -9.50 12.74
N LEU A 17 -3.89 -9.07 11.48
CA LEU A 17 -4.25 -9.88 10.31
C LEU A 17 -3.05 -10.60 9.71
N GLY A 18 -1.84 -10.11 10.00
CA GLY A 18 -0.59 -10.68 9.51
C GLY A 18 0.13 -9.83 8.46
N HIS A 19 1.19 -10.43 7.92
CA HIS A 19 2.18 -9.77 7.08
C HIS A 19 1.90 -10.00 5.59
N VAL A 20 2.02 -8.94 4.79
CA VAL A 20 2.04 -9.03 3.33
C VAL A 20 3.39 -8.54 2.82
N PHE A 21 4.09 -9.36 2.06
CA PHE A 21 5.37 -9.02 1.48
C PHE A 21 5.21 -8.69 0.01
N PHE A 22 5.87 -7.64 -0.46
CA PHE A 22 5.80 -7.15 -1.83
C PHE A 22 7.19 -7.12 -2.46
N GLU A 23 7.35 -7.74 -3.63
CA GLU A 23 8.50 -7.51 -4.49
C GLU A 23 8.22 -6.30 -5.38
N LEU A 24 9.11 -5.31 -5.39
CA LEU A 24 8.96 -4.10 -6.22
C LEU A 24 9.85 -4.20 -7.46
N PHE A 25 9.28 -3.99 -8.64
CA PHE A 25 9.96 -4.11 -9.95
C PHE A 25 10.86 -2.90 -10.24
N ALA A 26 11.86 -2.68 -9.40
CA ALA A 26 12.83 -1.58 -9.56
C ALA A 26 13.64 -1.68 -10.86
N ASP A 27 13.81 -2.89 -11.40
CA ASP A 27 14.42 -3.12 -12.71
C ASP A 27 13.57 -2.62 -13.90
N LYS A 28 12.25 -2.44 -13.72
CA LYS A 28 11.32 -1.94 -14.75
C LYS A 28 10.87 -0.51 -14.51
N VAL A 29 10.51 -0.19 -13.27
CA VAL A 29 9.91 1.09 -12.87
C VAL A 29 10.63 1.68 -11.65
N PRO A 30 11.93 1.99 -11.77
CA PRO A 30 12.79 2.34 -10.63
C PRO A 30 12.24 3.50 -9.79
N LYS A 31 11.70 4.55 -10.42
CA LYS A 31 11.14 5.71 -9.71
C LYS A 31 9.88 5.36 -8.91
N THR A 32 9.00 4.54 -9.48
CA THR A 32 7.76 4.12 -8.81
C THR A 32 8.05 3.15 -7.67
N ALA A 33 8.94 2.18 -7.92
CA ALA A 33 9.41 1.25 -6.89
C ALA A 33 10.09 1.98 -5.73
N GLU A 34 10.97 2.94 -6.01
CA GLU A 34 11.65 3.73 -4.98
C GLU A 34 10.68 4.58 -4.16
N ASN A 35 9.68 5.20 -4.80
CA ASN A 35 8.65 5.94 -4.09
C ASN A 35 7.89 5.04 -3.11
N PHE A 36 7.46 3.85 -3.55
CA PHE A 36 6.74 2.91 -2.68
C PHE A 36 7.63 2.37 -1.56
N ARG A 37 8.90 2.06 -1.86
CA ARG A 37 9.89 1.61 -0.87
C ARG A 37 10.10 2.66 0.22
N ALA A 38 10.39 3.90 -0.16
CA ALA A 38 10.69 4.95 0.79
C ALA A 38 9.45 5.42 1.60
N LEU A 39 8.24 5.29 1.03
CA LEU A 39 6.99 5.46 1.81
C LEU A 39 6.74 4.29 2.76
N SER A 40 7.19 3.09 2.42
CA SER A 40 7.12 1.93 3.32
C SER A 40 8.08 2.12 4.49
N THR A 41 9.33 2.53 4.26
CA THR A 41 10.30 2.77 5.36
C THR A 41 10.03 4.05 6.16
N GLY A 42 9.26 5.00 5.62
CA GLY A 42 9.01 6.29 6.26
C GLY A 42 10.25 7.18 6.36
N GLU A 43 11.34 6.87 5.66
CA GLU A 43 12.64 7.54 5.80
C GLU A 43 12.63 9.03 5.46
N LYS A 44 11.55 9.53 4.84
CA LYS A 44 11.33 10.95 4.53
C LYS A 44 10.47 11.68 5.57
N GLY A 45 10.19 11.05 6.70
CA GLY A 45 9.39 11.60 7.81
C GLY A 45 7.88 11.43 7.65
N PHE A 46 7.43 10.74 6.59
CA PHE A 46 6.04 10.35 6.37
C PHE A 46 6.02 9.05 5.55
N GLY A 47 4.94 8.27 5.68
CA GLY A 47 4.87 6.95 5.06
C GLY A 47 3.53 6.26 5.25
N TYR A 48 3.51 4.95 5.02
CA TYR A 48 2.30 4.13 5.08
C TYR A 48 1.92 3.66 6.48
N LYS A 49 2.86 3.70 7.44
CA LYS A 49 2.58 3.35 8.84
C LYS A 49 1.43 4.20 9.38
N ASP A 50 0.52 3.56 10.12
CA ASP A 50 -0.72 4.11 10.67
C ASP A 50 -1.77 4.59 9.63
N SER A 51 -1.48 4.44 8.33
CA SER A 51 -2.48 4.63 7.28
C SER A 51 -3.39 3.40 7.15
N TYR A 52 -4.49 3.52 6.41
CA TYR A 52 -5.44 2.43 6.27
C TYR A 52 -5.95 2.26 4.84
N PHE A 53 -6.46 1.07 4.56
CA PHE A 53 -7.15 0.77 3.31
C PHE A 53 -8.52 1.43 3.39
N HIS A 54 -8.73 2.50 2.60
CA HIS A 54 -9.96 3.27 2.63
C HIS A 54 -11.03 2.72 1.68
N ARG A 55 -10.65 1.81 0.77
CA ARG A 55 -11.59 1.20 -0.17
C ARG A 55 -11.22 -0.25 -0.52
N ILE A 56 -12.12 -1.20 -0.26
CA ILE A 56 -11.90 -2.62 -0.57
C ILE A 56 -13.11 -3.17 -1.33
N ILE A 57 -12.86 -3.71 -2.53
CA ILE A 57 -13.86 -4.36 -3.38
C ILE A 57 -13.45 -5.82 -3.55
N PRO A 58 -14.21 -6.77 -2.96
CA PRO A 58 -13.90 -8.20 -3.04
C PRO A 58 -13.83 -8.69 -4.48
N GLY A 59 -12.83 -9.53 -4.78
CA GLY A 59 -12.57 -10.04 -6.14
C GLY A 59 -12.03 -9.00 -7.12
N PHE A 60 -11.68 -7.80 -6.64
CA PHE A 60 -11.13 -6.75 -7.48
C PHE A 60 -9.84 -6.14 -6.89
N MET A 61 -9.93 -5.44 -5.75
CA MET A 61 -8.78 -4.71 -5.20
C MET A 61 -8.95 -4.24 -3.75
N CYS A 62 -7.82 -4.03 -3.09
CA CYS A 62 -7.67 -3.32 -1.82
C CYS A 62 -6.87 -2.02 -2.07
N GLN A 63 -7.49 -0.86 -1.83
CA GLN A 63 -6.89 0.45 -2.07
C GLN A 63 -6.58 1.17 -0.76
N GLY A 64 -5.32 1.57 -0.61
CA GLY A 64 -4.78 2.34 0.51
C GLY A 64 -3.90 3.49 0.02
N GLY A 65 -2.93 3.89 0.85
CA GLY A 65 -1.90 4.87 0.46
C GLY A 65 -2.30 6.35 0.57
N ASP A 66 -3.56 6.65 0.93
CA ASP A 66 -3.96 7.99 1.37
C ASP A 66 -3.70 8.12 2.88
N PHE A 67 -2.52 8.64 3.21
CA PHE A 67 -2.09 8.90 4.58
C PHE A 67 -2.28 10.38 5.00
N THR A 68 -2.98 11.19 4.20
CA THR A 68 -3.23 12.61 4.53
C THR A 68 -4.70 12.90 4.83
N HIS A 69 -5.61 12.40 4.00
CA HIS A 69 -7.06 12.57 4.18
C HIS A 69 -7.76 11.25 4.48
N HIS A 70 -7.10 10.15 4.16
CA HIS A 70 -7.56 8.79 4.36
C HIS A 70 -8.93 8.45 3.73
N ASN A 71 -9.26 9.12 2.63
CA ASN A 71 -10.55 8.95 1.93
C ASN A 71 -10.38 8.79 0.41
N GLY A 72 -9.14 8.75 -0.08
CA GLY A 72 -8.79 8.60 -1.49
C GLY A 72 -8.58 9.93 -2.22
N THR A 73 -8.73 11.07 -1.56
CA THR A 73 -8.48 12.40 -2.15
C THR A 73 -7.11 12.97 -1.78
N GLY A 74 -6.39 12.30 -0.89
CA GLY A 74 -5.06 12.68 -0.42
C GLY A 74 -3.93 11.76 -0.89
N GLY A 75 -2.86 11.71 -0.10
CA GLY A 75 -1.62 11.03 -0.42
C GLY A 75 -0.55 11.98 -0.95
N LYS A 76 0.71 11.69 -0.64
CA LYS A 76 1.88 12.43 -1.15
C LYS A 76 2.86 11.46 -1.79
N SER A 77 3.53 11.91 -2.84
CA SER A 77 4.71 11.23 -3.38
C SER A 77 5.97 11.82 -2.74
N ILE A 78 7.05 11.03 -2.71
CA ILE A 78 8.39 11.49 -2.35
C ILE A 78 9.01 12.32 -3.47
N CYS A 79 8.43 12.31 -4.67
CA CYS A 79 8.88 13.15 -5.76
C CYS A 79 8.73 14.65 -5.41
N THR A 80 9.85 15.36 -5.39
CA THR A 80 9.93 16.79 -5.06
C THR A 80 9.57 17.72 -6.23
N THR A 81 9.28 17.16 -7.39
CA THR A 81 8.86 17.87 -8.61
C THR A 81 7.55 17.29 -9.11
N LYS A 82 6.75 18.10 -9.80
CA LYS A 82 5.47 17.66 -10.37
C LYS A 82 5.70 16.46 -11.30
N THR A 83 5.04 15.35 -11.01
CA THR A 83 5.20 14.09 -11.73
C THR A 83 4.05 13.84 -12.69
N GLU A 84 3.96 14.62 -13.77
CA GLU A 84 2.86 14.53 -14.75
C GLU A 84 2.74 13.14 -15.39
N TRP A 85 3.82 12.35 -15.37
CA TRP A 85 3.81 10.97 -15.88
C TRP A 85 3.03 9.98 -14.99
N LEU A 86 2.66 10.37 -13.76
CA LEU A 86 1.82 9.56 -12.86
C LEU A 86 0.33 9.95 -12.96
N ASP A 87 0.00 11.10 -13.56
CA ASP A 87 -1.36 11.62 -13.60
C ASP A 87 -2.27 10.70 -14.43
N GLY A 88 -3.34 10.21 -13.79
CA GLY A 88 -4.36 9.35 -14.43
C GLY A 88 -3.87 7.98 -14.88
N LYS A 89 -2.66 7.55 -14.49
CA LYS A 89 -2.07 6.27 -14.93
C LYS A 89 -1.92 5.30 -13.76
N HIS A 90 -2.42 4.08 -13.96
CA HIS A 90 -2.12 2.95 -13.09
C HIS A 90 -0.87 2.25 -13.62
N VAL A 91 0.25 2.39 -12.91
CA VAL A 91 1.50 1.70 -13.25
C VAL A 91 1.61 0.46 -12.37
N VAL A 92 1.77 -0.71 -12.97
CA VAL A 92 2.12 -1.94 -12.22
C VAL A 92 3.58 -1.83 -11.80
N PHE A 93 3.85 -1.83 -10.49
CA PHE A 93 5.19 -1.60 -9.94
C PHE A 93 5.71 -2.70 -9.01
N GLY A 94 4.94 -3.75 -8.79
CA GLY A 94 5.33 -4.87 -7.95
C GLY A 94 4.28 -5.96 -7.93
N LYS A 95 4.52 -6.97 -7.09
CA LYS A 95 3.59 -8.07 -6.83
C LYS A 95 3.66 -8.49 -5.36
N VAL A 96 2.59 -9.10 -4.87
CA VAL A 96 2.64 -9.84 -3.60
C VAL A 96 3.59 -11.02 -3.76
N LYS A 97 4.62 -11.06 -2.93
CA LYS A 97 5.58 -12.17 -2.83
C LYS A 97 5.05 -13.24 -1.88
N GLU A 98 4.56 -12.82 -0.71
CA GLU A 98 4.02 -13.69 0.35
C GLU A 98 2.86 -12.97 1.08
N GLY A 99 1.98 -13.72 1.75
CA GLY A 99 0.86 -13.14 2.51
C GLY A 99 -0.44 -12.94 1.73
N MET A 100 -0.64 -13.65 0.61
CA MET A 100 -1.90 -13.54 -0.17
C MET A 100 -3.15 -13.95 0.63
N ASN A 101 -3.01 -14.85 1.59
CA ASN A 101 -4.08 -15.22 2.53
C ASN A 101 -4.52 -14.02 3.39
N VAL A 102 -3.60 -13.11 3.75
CA VAL A 102 -3.92 -11.87 4.48
C VAL A 102 -4.71 -10.93 3.57
N VAL A 103 -4.30 -10.77 2.30
CA VAL A 103 -5.05 -9.98 1.31
C VAL A 103 -6.47 -10.51 1.13
N GLN A 104 -6.63 -11.84 1.03
CA GLN A 104 -7.95 -12.48 0.95
C GLN A 104 -8.78 -12.26 2.22
N ALA A 105 -8.17 -12.32 3.40
CA ALA A 105 -8.86 -11.99 4.65
C ALA A 105 -9.32 -10.52 4.68
N MET A 106 -8.49 -9.59 4.19
CA MET A 106 -8.84 -8.18 4.06
C MET A 106 -10.05 -7.96 3.15
N GLU A 107 -10.15 -8.70 2.04
CA GLU A 107 -11.31 -8.65 1.15
C GLU A 107 -12.62 -9.03 1.86
N GLY A 108 -12.57 -9.92 2.86
CA GLY A 108 -13.72 -10.29 3.69
C GLY A 108 -14.38 -9.12 4.42
N PHE A 109 -13.66 -8.01 4.60
CA PHE A 109 -14.18 -6.77 5.19
C PHE A 109 -14.65 -5.74 4.16
N GLY A 110 -14.49 -6.01 2.86
CA GLY A 110 -14.89 -5.12 1.77
C GLY A 110 -16.36 -5.24 1.39
N SER A 111 -16.79 -4.40 0.45
CA SER A 111 -18.14 -4.46 -0.13
C SER A 111 -18.16 -4.04 -1.59
N LYS A 112 -19.26 -4.29 -2.30
CA LYS A 112 -19.38 -3.98 -3.74
C LYS A 112 -19.19 -2.50 -4.08
N ASN A 113 -19.50 -1.59 -3.16
CA ASN A 113 -19.29 -0.15 -3.35
C ASN A 113 -17.93 0.34 -2.81
N GLY A 114 -17.11 -0.57 -2.28
CA GLY A 114 -15.80 -0.27 -1.75
C GLY A 114 -15.78 0.17 -0.28
N LYS A 115 -16.92 0.30 0.40
CA LYS A 115 -16.93 0.58 1.85
C LYS A 115 -16.44 -0.62 2.64
N ASN A 116 -15.69 -0.37 3.70
CA ASN A 116 -15.15 -1.40 4.57
C ASN A 116 -16.00 -1.51 5.84
N SER A 117 -16.24 -2.73 6.32
CA SER A 117 -16.93 -3.00 7.60
C SER A 117 -16.03 -2.77 8.81
N LYS A 118 -14.71 -2.85 8.61
CA LYS A 118 -13.67 -2.64 9.63
C LYS A 118 -12.56 -1.73 9.08
N LYS A 119 -11.90 -1.00 9.96
CA LYS A 119 -10.76 -0.16 9.61
C LYS A 119 -9.49 -1.01 9.57
N ILE A 120 -9.07 -1.41 8.37
CA ILE A 120 -7.83 -2.17 8.17
C ILE A 120 -6.66 -1.21 8.06
N THR A 121 -5.78 -1.22 9.05
CA THR A 121 -4.66 -0.30 9.23
C THR A 121 -3.34 -1.03 8.94
N ILE A 122 -2.37 -0.32 8.39
CA ILE A 122 -0.97 -0.76 8.28
C ILE A 122 -0.31 -0.40 9.62
N ALA A 123 -0.25 -1.37 10.54
CA ALA A 123 0.30 -1.19 11.87
C ALA A 123 1.82 -0.98 11.85
N ASP A 124 2.49 -1.65 10.93
CA ASP A 124 3.90 -1.43 10.66
C ASP A 124 4.24 -1.70 9.20
N CYS A 125 5.32 -1.10 8.72
CA CYS A 125 5.83 -1.36 7.39
C CYS A 125 7.29 -0.93 7.29
N GLU A 126 8.12 -1.77 6.69
CA GLU A 126 9.51 -1.44 6.39
C GLU A 126 9.99 -2.21 5.14
N GLN A 127 11.27 -2.02 4.80
CA GLN A 127 11.98 -2.82 3.81
C GLN A 127 12.65 -4.01 4.49
N LEU A 128 12.64 -5.17 3.82
CA LEU A 128 13.46 -6.33 4.20
C LEU A 128 14.92 -6.20 3.77
#